data_AF-A0A5E4HF79-F1
#
_entry.id   AF-A0A5E4HF79-F1
#
_cell.length_a   1.000
_cell.length_b   1.000
_cell.length_c   1.000
_cell.angle_alpha   90.00
_cell.angle_beta   90.00
_cell.angle_gamma   90.00
#
_symmetry.space_group_name_H-M   'P 1'
#
loop_
_entity.id
_entity.type
_entity.pdbx_description
1 polymer ?
#
loop_
_entity_poly.entity_id
_entity_poly.type
_entity_poly.pdbx_seq_one_letter_code
_entity_poly.pdbx_strand_id
1 'polypeptide(L)'
;MKTKAIPEGFHSLIPDLVVRDVAPEMNVFSPQSSGGGSSSMYLYVDDVDSVFTKAVSAGAKVTMSLADMFWGDRAGGLTDPFGHRWILAFSFQEIQ
;
A
#
# COMPACT_ATOMS: atom_id res chain seq x y z
N MET A 1 -6.08 -25.12 5.48
CA MET A 1 -6.59 -23.77 5.22
C MET A 1 -6.70 -23.59 3.71
N LYS A 2 -7.89 -23.41 3.14
CA LYS A 2 -8.08 -23.29 1.68
C LYS A 2 -8.17 -21.79 1.36
N THR A 3 -7.11 -21.25 0.77
CA THR A 3 -7.05 -19.85 0.31
C THR A 3 -8.16 -19.58 -0.70
N LYS A 4 -8.90 -18.49 -0.50
CA LYS A 4 -9.91 -18.01 -1.44
C LYS A 4 -9.21 -17.49 -2.70
N ALA A 5 -9.81 -17.72 -3.87
CA ALA A 5 -9.22 -17.32 -5.15
C ALA A 5 -9.04 -15.79 -5.20
N ILE A 6 -7.86 -15.36 -5.62
CA ILE A 6 -7.53 -13.96 -5.79
C ILE A 6 -8.29 -13.42 -7.02
N PRO A 7 -8.93 -12.23 -6.97
CA PRO A 7 -9.57 -11.63 -8.14
C PRO A 7 -8.62 -11.50 -9.35
N GLU A 8 -9.20 -11.46 -10.55
CA GLU A 8 -8.44 -11.22 -11.78
C GLU A 8 -7.68 -9.88 -11.69
N GLY A 9 -6.38 -9.88 -12.01
CA GLY A 9 -5.48 -8.70 -11.90
C GLY A 9 -4.54 -8.69 -10.68
N PHE A 10 -4.62 -9.66 -9.78
CA PHE A 10 -3.83 -9.69 -8.54
C PHE A 10 -2.93 -10.94 -8.45
N HIS A 11 -1.69 -10.77 -7.99
CA HIS A 11 -0.73 -11.86 -7.78
C HIS A 11 -0.06 -11.76 -6.40
N SER A 12 0.11 -12.88 -5.70
CA SER A 12 0.75 -12.96 -4.37
C SER A 12 2.04 -13.79 -4.46
N LEU A 13 3.13 -13.33 -3.83
CA LEU A 13 4.44 -14.01 -3.80
C LEU A 13 4.95 -14.31 -2.38
N ILE A 14 4.23 -13.89 -1.33
CA ILE A 14 4.39 -14.18 0.11
C ILE A 14 3.11 -13.67 0.81
N PRO A 15 2.73 -14.13 2.03
CA PRO A 15 1.32 -14.08 2.46
C PRO A 15 0.61 -12.72 2.36
N ASP A 16 1.31 -11.58 2.49
CA ASP A 16 0.64 -10.25 2.47
C ASP A 16 1.31 -9.19 1.57
N LEU A 17 1.85 -9.56 0.41
CA LEU A 17 2.25 -8.57 -0.61
C LEU A 17 1.12 -8.32 -1.61
N VAL A 18 0.49 -7.14 -1.53
CA VAL A 18 -0.56 -6.70 -2.46
C VAL A 18 0.00 -5.72 -3.48
N VAL A 19 -0.10 -6.07 -4.76
CA VAL A 19 0.29 -5.23 -5.89
C VAL A 19 -0.96 -4.68 -6.56
N ARG A 20 -1.01 -3.36 -6.80
CA ARG A 20 -2.16 -2.67 -7.40
C ARG A 20 -1.92 -2.42 -8.90
N ASP A 21 -2.98 -2.58 -9.70
CA ASP A 21 -3.03 -2.17 -11.11
C ASP A 21 -3.03 -0.64 -11.29
N VAL A 22 -2.96 -0.18 -12.55
CA VAL A 22 -3.03 1.25 -12.90
C VAL A 22 -4.37 1.86 -12.48
N ALA A 23 -4.33 3.07 -11.94
CA ALA A 23 -5.50 3.83 -11.49
C ALA A 23 -5.25 5.33 -11.76
N PRO A 24 -5.38 5.79 -13.02
CA PRO A 24 -5.02 7.15 -13.42
C PRO A 24 -5.79 8.24 -12.66
N GLU A 25 -7.04 7.97 -12.26
CA GLU A 25 -7.88 8.84 -11.45
C GLU A 25 -7.31 9.11 -10.04
N MET A 26 -6.47 8.19 -9.55
CA MET A 26 -5.72 8.32 -8.29
C MET A 26 -4.24 8.67 -8.55
N ASN A 27 -3.92 9.15 -9.75
CA ASN A 27 -2.56 9.48 -10.19
C ASN A 27 -1.59 8.28 -10.15
N VAL A 28 -2.09 7.05 -10.34
CA VAL A 28 -1.29 5.80 -10.35
C VAL A 28 -1.11 5.34 -11.81
N PHE A 29 0.14 5.30 -12.27
CA PHE A 29 0.50 4.96 -13.64
C PHE A 29 1.37 3.71 -13.69
N SER A 30 1.43 3.06 -14.86
CA SER A 30 2.38 1.96 -15.06
C SER A 30 3.80 2.53 -15.17
N PRO A 31 4.82 1.81 -14.69
CA PRO A 31 6.22 2.20 -14.88
C PRO A 31 6.58 2.49 -16.34
N GLN A 32 5.96 1.78 -17.30
CA GLN A 32 6.18 1.97 -18.73
C GLN A 32 5.61 3.31 -19.23
N SER A 33 4.46 3.74 -18.69
CA SER A 33 3.81 5.00 -19.08
C SER A 33 4.39 6.23 -18.38
N SER A 34 5.04 6.06 -17.22
CA SER A 34 5.65 7.15 -16.45
C SER A 34 7.14 7.42 -16.76
N GLY A 35 7.74 6.68 -17.69
CA GLY A 35 9.16 6.82 -18.03
C GLY A 35 10.13 6.02 -17.14
N GLY A 36 9.62 5.04 -16.38
CA GLY A 36 10.40 4.11 -15.54
C GLY A 36 10.41 4.48 -14.05
N GLY A 37 9.69 3.70 -13.22
CA GLY A 37 9.58 3.78 -11.74
C GLY A 37 8.35 4.55 -11.23
N SER A 38 7.65 4.22 -10.12
CA SER A 38 7.53 2.99 -9.31
C SER A 38 6.05 2.60 -9.22
N SER A 39 5.76 1.30 -9.10
CA SER A 39 4.44 0.81 -8.67
C SER A 39 4.15 1.28 -7.22
N SER A 40 2.87 1.39 -6.85
CA SER A 40 2.48 1.61 -5.45
C SER A 40 2.41 0.28 -4.72
N MET A 41 3.11 0.16 -3.60
CA MET A 41 3.11 -1.03 -2.76
C MET A 41 2.11 -0.86 -1.63
N TYR A 42 1.20 -1.82 -1.43
CA TYR A 42 0.31 -1.85 -0.28
C TYR A 42 0.83 -2.91 0.69
N LEU A 43 1.24 -2.47 1.87
CA LEU A 43 1.93 -3.31 2.85
C LEU A 43 1.16 -3.31 4.18
N TYR A 44 0.78 -4.51 4.62
CA TYR A 44 0.26 -4.70 5.97
C TYR A 44 1.41 -4.81 6.97
N VAL A 45 1.25 -4.16 8.12
CA VAL A 45 2.18 -4.19 9.24
C VAL A 45 1.41 -4.23 10.55
N ASP A 46 1.96 -4.87 11.57
CA ASP A 46 1.28 -5.05 12.86
C ASP A 46 1.05 -3.73 13.62
N ASP A 47 1.96 -2.76 13.45
CA ASP A 47 1.92 -1.45 14.11
C ASP A 47 2.04 -0.33 13.07
N VAL A 48 0.93 -0.06 12.37
CA VAL A 48 0.89 0.90 11.27
C VAL A 48 1.19 2.32 11.74
N ASP A 49 0.77 2.73 12.93
CA ASP A 49 1.05 4.07 13.48
C ASP A 49 2.56 4.32 13.68
N SER A 50 3.26 3.34 14.27
CA SER A 50 4.71 3.42 14.51
C SER A 50 5.49 3.43 13.20
N VAL A 51 5.14 2.54 12.26
CA VAL A 51 5.82 2.47 10.95
C VAL A 51 5.57 3.74 10.15
N PHE A 52 4.33 4.24 10.12
CA PHE A 52 3.98 5.48 9.42
C PHE A 52 4.75 6.69 9.98
N THR A 53 4.80 6.83 11.31
CA THR A 53 5.56 7.89 11.99
C THR A 53 7.06 7.83 11.69
N LYS A 54 7.63 6.62 11.68
CA LYS A 54 9.05 6.41 11.31
C LYS A 54 9.32 6.79 9.87
N ALA A 55 8.45 6.41 8.94
CA ALA A 55 8.62 6.74 7.53
C ALA A 55 8.57 8.26 7.29
N VAL A 56 7.63 8.97 7.92
CA VAL A 56 7.57 10.44 7.86
C VAL A 56 8.83 11.07 8.46
N SER A 57 9.28 10.57 9.61
CA SER A 57 10.52 11.05 10.26
C SER A 57 11.78 10.80 9.41
N ALA A 58 11.77 9.76 8.56
CA ALA A 58 12.82 9.46 7.59
C ALA A 58 12.73 10.28 6.29
N GLY A 59 11.78 11.20 6.18
CA GLY A 59 11.64 12.11 5.03
C GLY A 59 10.58 11.69 4.02
N ALA A 60 9.75 10.68 4.30
CA ALA A 60 8.62 10.37 3.45
C ALA A 60 7.54 11.47 3.53
N LYS A 61 6.99 11.84 2.37
CA LYS A 61 5.88 12.78 2.24
C LYS A 61 4.55 12.05 2.39
N VAL A 62 3.67 12.55 3.27
CA VAL A 62 2.29 12.06 3.38
C VAL A 62 1.50 12.42 2.12
N THR A 63 0.91 11.40 1.50
CA THR A 63 -0.01 11.53 0.35
C THR A 63 -1.45 11.21 0.71
N MET A 64 -1.64 10.38 1.74
CA MET A 64 -2.94 10.10 2.35
C MET A 64 -2.74 9.98 3.86
N SER A 65 -3.45 10.79 4.65
CA SER A 65 -3.37 10.75 6.11
C SER A 65 -3.78 9.38 6.63
N LEU A 66 -3.06 8.90 7.64
CA LEU A 66 -3.39 7.65 8.33
C LEU A 66 -4.77 7.80 8.99
N ALA A 67 -5.71 6.93 8.62
CA ALA A 67 -7.08 6.96 9.10
C ALA A 67 -7.69 5.55 9.11
N ASP A 68 -8.76 5.39 9.89
CA ASP A 68 -9.58 4.19 9.87
C ASP A 68 -10.51 4.27 8.65
N MET A 69 -10.43 3.25 7.82
CA MET A 69 -11.09 3.17 6.53
C MET A 69 -12.40 2.40 6.65
N PHE A 70 -13.39 2.75 5.80
CA PHE A 70 -14.71 2.12 5.86
C PHE A 70 -14.69 0.61 5.58
N TRP A 71 -13.61 0.09 5.00
CA TRP A 71 -13.40 -1.32 4.69
C TRP A 71 -12.69 -2.12 5.79
N GLY A 72 -12.40 -1.51 6.95
CA GLY A 72 -11.89 -2.23 8.12
C GLY A 72 -10.37 -2.23 8.29
N ASP A 73 -9.66 -1.35 7.57
CA ASP A 73 -8.23 -1.12 7.75
C ASP A 73 -7.97 0.22 8.43
N ARG A 74 -6.88 0.32 9.17
CA ARG A 74 -6.20 1.58 9.42
C ARG A 74 -5.09 1.74 8.38
N ALA A 75 -5.24 2.69 7.47
CA ALA A 75 -4.33 2.81 6.32
C ALA A 75 -3.90 4.26 6.02
N GLY A 76 -2.70 4.42 5.47
CA GLY A 76 -2.12 5.71 5.14
C GLY A 76 -1.16 5.60 3.96
N GLY A 77 -1.01 6.69 3.21
CA GLY A 77 -0.21 6.74 1.98
C GLY A 77 1.00 7.66 2.11
N LEU A 78 2.13 7.21 1.55
CA LEU A 78 3.42 7.89 1.60
C LEU A 78 4.11 7.89 0.23
N THR A 79 4.95 8.90 -0.01
CA THR A 79 5.99 8.87 -1.04
C THR A 79 7.34 9.07 -0.38
N ASP A 80 8.26 8.11 -0.54
CA ASP A 80 9.58 8.21 0.05
C ASP A 80 10.50 9.21 -0.71
N PRO A 81 11.69 9.55 -0.17
CA PRO A 81 12.60 10.51 -0.80
C PRO A 81 13.08 10.12 -2.21
N PHE A 82 12.97 8.86 -2.60
CA PHE A 82 13.37 8.36 -3.91
C PHE A 82 12.21 8.31 -4.90
N GLY A 83 11.00 8.69 -4.46
CA GLY A 83 9.81 8.74 -5.29
C GLY A 83 8.97 7.46 -5.29
N HIS A 84 9.29 6.47 -4.44
CA HIS A 84 8.47 5.27 -4.35
C HIS A 84 7.19 5.53 -3.56
N ARG A 85 6.10 4.92 -4.02
CA ARG A 85 4.77 5.05 -3.40
C ARG A 85 4.43 3.86 -2.53
N TRP A 86 3.94 4.17 -1.34
CA TRP A 86 3.60 3.19 -0.31
C TRP A 86 2.20 3.46 0.21
N ILE A 87 1.44 2.40 0.45
CA ILE A 87 0.30 2.39 1.36
C ILE A 87 0.69 1.45 2.50
N LEU A 88 0.65 1.96 3.73
CA LEU A 88 0.84 1.17 4.93
C LEU A 88 -0.52 0.94 5.56
N ALA A 89 -0.79 -0.28 5.99
CA ALA A 89 -2.07 -0.64 6.58
C ALA A 89 -1.93 -1.61 7.75
N PHE A 90 -2.92 -1.60 8.62
CA PHE A 90 -3.20 -2.66 9.58
C PHE A 90 -4.68 -3.03 9.41
N SER A 91 -4.99 -4.32 9.27
CA SER A 91 -6.39 -4.75 9.20
C SER A 91 -6.89 -5.11 10.60
N PHE A 92 -8.05 -4.55 10.98
CA PHE A 92 -8.72 -4.93 12.22
C PHE A 92 -9.47 -6.26 12.09
N GLN A 93 -9.61 -6.75 10.85
CA GLN A 93 -10.18 -8.05 10.56
C GLN A 93 -9.05 -9.07 10.63
N GLU A 94 -9.24 -10.17 11.37
CA GLU A 94 -8.27 -11.27 11.33
C GLU A 94 -8.02 -11.70 9.88
N ILE A 95 -6.75 -11.74 9.48
CA ILE A 95 -6.32 -12.33 8.21
C ILE A 95 -6.62 -13.84 8.31
N GLN A 96 -7.77 -14.26 7.78
CA GLN A 96 -8.29 -15.64 7.84
C GLN A 96 -7.71 -16.56 6.75
#